data_AF-H1KNV7-F1
#
_entry.id   AF-H1KNV7-F1
#
_cell.length_a   1.000
_cell.length_b   1.000
_cell.length_c   1.000
_cell.angle_alpha   90.00
_cell.angle_beta   90.00
_cell.angle_gamma   90.00
#
_symmetry.space_group_name_H-M   'P 1'
#
loop_
_entity.id
_entity.type
_entity.pdbx_description
1 polymer ?
#
loop_
_entity_poly.entity_id
_entity_poly.type
_entity_poly.pdbx_seq_one_letter_code
_entity_poly.pdbx_strand_id
1 'polypeptide(L)'
;MDVSRLAAAVTDAYAAQAKPPLTQELIAQVRDVLVKAFEAEGGGSSGADRLERLNAALDAFETELDAVVGPRIASLDEASGAVAMRTRSEAGQPLRAFGGQ
;
A
#
# COMPACT_ATOMS: atom_id res chain seq x y z
N MET A 1 10.62 8.43 -15.06
CA MET A 1 9.86 7.18 -14.86
C MET A 1 8.39 7.57 -14.84
N ASP A 2 7.52 6.88 -15.57
CA ASP A 2 6.08 7.19 -15.61
C ASP A 2 5.40 6.85 -14.27
N VAL A 3 4.52 7.75 -13.79
CA VAL A 3 3.74 7.57 -12.55
C VAL A 3 2.95 6.25 -12.56
N SER A 4 2.37 5.91 -13.70
CA SER A 4 1.63 4.66 -13.92
C SER A 4 2.48 3.42 -13.69
N ARG A 5 3.79 3.46 -14.01
CA ARG A 5 4.72 2.36 -13.76
C ARG A 5 5.08 2.23 -12.29
N LEU A 6 5.28 3.35 -11.60
CA LEU A 6 5.52 3.36 -10.14
C LEU A 6 4.30 2.86 -9.38
N ALA A 7 3.11 3.33 -9.73
CA ALA A 7 1.86 2.85 -9.14
C ALA A 7 1.67 1.34 -9.36
N ALA A 8 1.97 0.83 -10.55
CA ALA A 8 1.92 -0.61 -10.82
C ALA A 8 2.92 -1.41 -9.95
N ALA A 9 4.16 -0.94 -9.80
CA ALA A 9 5.16 -1.60 -8.95
C ALA A 9 4.73 -1.63 -7.47
N VAL A 10 4.18 -0.53 -6.96
CA VAL A 10 3.65 -0.45 -5.58
C VAL A 10 2.45 -1.39 -5.42
N THR A 11 1.54 -1.41 -6.39
CA THR A 11 0.35 -2.28 -6.38
C THR A 11 0.74 -3.74 -6.35
N ASP A 12 1.70 -4.16 -7.18
CA ASP A 12 2.19 -5.54 -7.24
C ASP A 12 2.84 -5.96 -5.91
N ALA A 13 3.73 -5.12 -5.38
CA ALA A 13 4.36 -5.36 -4.07
C ALA A 13 3.34 -5.42 -2.92
N TYR A 14 2.25 -4.64 -3.01
CA TYR A 14 1.17 -4.64 -2.04
C TYR A 14 0.33 -5.91 -2.16
N ALA A 15 -0.13 -6.25 -3.37
CA ALA A 15 -0.95 -7.43 -3.64
C ALA A 15 -0.22 -8.75 -3.31
N ALA A 16 1.10 -8.80 -3.51
CA ALA A 16 1.93 -9.96 -3.14
C ALA A 16 1.97 -10.23 -1.63
N GLN A 17 1.71 -9.21 -0.80
CA GLN A 17 1.82 -9.28 0.66
C GLN A 17 0.49 -9.07 1.40
N ALA A 18 -0.52 -8.53 0.73
CA ALA A 18 -1.86 -8.31 1.27
C ALA A 18 -2.54 -9.65 1.59
N LYS A 19 -3.32 -9.67 2.69
CA LYS A 19 -4.09 -10.83 3.11
C LYS A 19 -5.53 -10.40 3.46
N PRO A 20 -6.58 -11.04 2.89
CA PRO A 20 -6.56 -12.08 1.85
C PRO A 20 -6.02 -11.59 0.48
N PRO A 21 -5.69 -12.51 -0.47
CA PRO A 21 -5.22 -12.13 -1.79
C PRO A 21 -6.26 -11.29 -2.54
N LEU A 22 -5.81 -10.17 -3.10
CA LEU A 22 -6.67 -9.26 -3.85
C LEU A 22 -7.10 -9.87 -5.19
N THR A 23 -8.34 -9.61 -5.59
CA THR A 23 -8.80 -9.91 -6.94
C THR A 23 -8.22 -8.93 -7.95
N GLN A 24 -8.25 -9.27 -9.24
CA GLN A 24 -7.77 -8.39 -10.31
C GLN A 24 -8.51 -7.04 -10.33
N GLU A 25 -9.80 -7.02 -9.97
CA GLU A 25 -10.60 -5.79 -9.86
C GLU A 25 -10.12 -4.90 -8.71
N LEU A 26 -9.79 -5.48 -7.55
CA LEU A 26 -9.25 -4.74 -6.42
C LEU A 26 -7.83 -4.22 -6.72
N ILE A 27 -7.00 -5.02 -7.39
CA ILE A 27 -5.67 -4.61 -7.87
C ILE A 27 -5.79 -3.39 -8.80
N ALA A 28 -6.75 -3.40 -9.73
CA ALA A 28 -6.98 -2.26 -10.62
C ALA A 28 -7.43 -1.00 -9.87
N GLN A 29 -8.28 -1.14 -8.85
CA GLN A 29 -8.73 -0.03 -8.00
C GLN A 29 -7.57 0.55 -7.17
N VAL A 30 -6.77 -0.30 -6.51
CA VAL A 30 -5.58 0.14 -5.75
C VAL A 30 -4.62 0.90 -6.66
N ARG A 31 -4.39 0.39 -7.88
CA ARG A 31 -3.54 1.08 -8.86
C ARG A 31 -4.07 2.46 -9.21
N ASP A 32 -5.37 2.62 -9.45
CA ASP A 32 -5.98 3.92 -9.78
C ASP A 32 -5.85 4.91 -8.62
N VAL A 33 -6.12 4.45 -7.39
CA VAL A 33 -5.94 5.23 -6.15
C VAL A 33 -4.49 5.70 -6.01
N LEU A 34 -3.51 4.81 -6.25
CA LEU A 34 -2.09 5.14 -6.18
C LEU A 34 -1.68 6.12 -7.27
N VAL A 35 -2.14 5.94 -8.52
CA VAL A 35 -1.88 6.89 -9.63
C VAL A 35 -2.36 8.28 -9.25
N LYS A 36 -3.60 8.41 -8.75
CA LYS A 36 -4.13 9.71 -8.30
C LYS A 36 -3.31 10.31 -7.17
N ALA A 37 -2.85 9.50 -6.21
CA ALA A 37 -1.99 9.96 -5.13
C ALA A 37 -0.61 10.46 -5.63
N PHE A 38 -0.05 9.82 -6.66
CA PHE A 38 1.17 10.28 -7.33
C PHE A 38 0.95 11.53 -8.19
N GLU A 39 -0.17 11.63 -8.90
CA GLU A 39 -0.51 12.82 -9.71
C GLU A 39 -0.85 14.04 -8.85
N ALA A 40 -1.43 13.82 -7.66
CA ALA A 40 -1.65 14.86 -6.66
C ALA A 40 -0.35 15.42 -6.08
N GLU A 41 0.78 14.73 -6.30
CA GLU A 41 2.12 15.15 -5.92
C GLU A 41 2.63 16.23 -6.89
N GLY A 42 2.01 17.41 -6.81
CA GLY A 42 2.36 18.58 -7.60
C GLY A 42 3.71 19.15 -7.20
N GLY A 43 4.77 18.65 -7.83
CA GLY A 43 6.03 19.37 -8.08
C GLY A 43 6.84 19.87 -6.89
N GLY A 44 6.64 19.36 -5.66
CA GLY A 44 7.40 19.87 -4.52
C GLY A 44 7.28 19.17 -3.17
N SER A 45 6.56 18.04 -3.02
CA SER A 45 6.59 17.36 -1.72
C SER A 45 7.88 16.57 -1.56
N SER A 46 8.40 16.52 -0.33
CA SER A 46 9.50 15.63 0.01
C SER A 46 9.07 14.18 -0.14
N GLY A 47 10.03 13.28 -0.40
CA GLY A 47 9.75 11.85 -0.53
C GLY A 47 9.02 11.24 0.67
N ALA A 48 9.21 11.80 1.88
CA ALA A 48 8.50 11.40 3.09
C ALA A 48 6.99 11.71 3.02
N ASP A 49 6.60 12.94 2.66
CA ASP A 49 5.19 13.35 2.51
C ASP A 49 4.47 12.50 1.46
N ARG A 50 5.20 12.09 0.42
CA ARG A 50 4.66 11.19 -0.60
C ARG A 50 4.34 9.81 -0.03
N LEU A 51 5.27 9.22 0.71
CA LEU A 51 5.04 7.92 1.33
C LEU A 51 3.85 7.97 2.30
N GLU A 52 3.69 9.05 3.06
CA GLU A 52 2.54 9.23 3.93
C GLU A 52 1.22 9.30 3.14
N ARG A 53 1.17 10.06 2.03
CA ARG A 53 -0.04 10.11 1.18
C ARG A 53 -0.38 8.76 0.55
N LEU A 54 0.60 8.04 0.04
CA LEU A 54 0.37 6.72 -0.54
C LEU A 54 -0.15 5.73 0.52
N ASN A 55 0.42 5.76 1.72
CA ASN A 55 -0.05 4.94 2.84
C ASN A 55 -1.45 5.37 3.30
N ALA A 56 -1.77 6.66 3.33
CA ALA A 56 -3.11 7.15 3.65
C ALA A 56 -4.15 6.75 2.60
N ALA A 57 -3.77 6.74 1.32
CA ALA A 57 -4.64 6.27 0.24
C ALA A 57 -4.92 4.76 0.34
N LEU A 58 -3.91 3.95 0.71
CA LEU A 58 -4.10 2.54 1.03
C LEU A 58 -4.98 2.33 2.26
N ASP A 59 -4.81 3.13 3.30
CA ASP A 59 -5.61 3.05 4.53
C ASP A 59 -7.10 3.40 4.29
N ALA A 60 -7.36 4.42 3.47
CA ALA A 60 -8.70 4.76 3.03
C ALA A 60 -9.33 3.62 2.22
N PHE A 61 -8.58 3.05 1.27
CA PHE A 61 -9.05 1.90 0.49
C PHE A 61 -9.35 0.67 1.37
N GLU A 62 -8.49 0.35 2.33
CA GLU A 62 -8.71 -0.73 3.30
C GLU A 62 -9.94 -0.47 4.18
N THR A 63 -10.13 0.79 4.62
CA THR A 63 -11.31 1.21 5.41
C THR A 63 -12.59 1.06 4.60
N GLU A 64 -12.58 1.39 3.31
CA GLU A 64 -13.74 1.20 2.43
C GLU A 64 -14.04 -0.28 2.17
N LEU A 65 -13.00 -1.12 2.07
CA LEU A 65 -13.16 -2.54 1.78
C LEU A 65 -13.55 -3.36 3.03
N ASP A 66 -13.12 -2.93 4.23
CA ASP A 66 -13.33 -3.58 5.56
C ASP A 66 -12.98 -5.09 5.59
N ALA A 67 -12.20 -5.56 4.62
CA ALA A 67 -11.97 -6.99 4.39
C ALA A 67 -10.50 -7.34 4.09
N VAL A 68 -9.62 -6.34 3.97
CA VAL A 68 -8.20 -6.53 3.67
C VAL A 68 -7.35 -5.67 4.58
N VAL A 69 -6.27 -6.26 5.10
CA VAL A 69 -5.21 -5.54 5.78
C VAL A 69 -3.91 -5.84 5.03
N GLY A 70 -3.32 -4.81 4.43
CA GLY A 70 -2.10 -4.92 3.64
C GLY A 70 -0.86 -4.35 4.31
N PRO A 71 0.32 -4.54 3.69
CA PRO A 71 1.55 -3.90 4.13
C PRO A 71 1.48 -2.38 3.91
N ARG A 72 2.42 -1.66 4.53
CA ARG A 72 2.63 -0.22 4.33
C ARG A 72 3.94 0.02 3.58
N ILE A 73 3.99 1.07 2.77
CA ILE A 73 5.18 1.41 2.00
C ILE A 73 6.22 2.01 2.96
N ALA A 74 7.40 1.41 3.02
CA ALA A 74 8.53 1.84 3.86
C ALA A 74 9.48 2.76 3.09
N SER A 75 9.75 2.44 1.83
CA SER A 75 10.52 3.29 0.92
C SER A 75 10.16 2.99 -0.53
N LEU A 76 10.32 4.00 -1.38
CA LEU A 76 10.08 3.92 -2.82
C LEU A 76 11.26 4.57 -3.53
N ASP A 77 11.93 3.80 -4.38
CA ASP A 77 12.99 4.30 -5.25
C ASP A 77 12.43 4.59 -6.64
N GLU A 78 12.35 5.86 -7.02
CA GLU A 78 11.76 6.28 -8.30
C GLU A 78 12.67 6.02 -9.50
N ALA A 79 13.98 5.94 -9.26
CA ALA A 79 14.98 5.72 -10.30
C ALA A 79 14.94 4.26 -10.78
N SER A 80 14.83 3.32 -9.85
CA SER A 80 14.85 1.88 -10.08
C SER A 80 13.45 1.26 -10.08
N GLY A 81 12.45 1.95 -9.52
CA GLY A 81 11.12 1.41 -9.27
C GLY A 81 11.07 0.40 -8.14
N ALA A 82 12.08 0.39 -7.26
CA ALA A 82 12.15 -0.54 -6.15
C ALA A 82 11.22 -0.09 -5.02
N VAL A 83 10.35 -0.97 -4.54
CA VAL A 83 9.38 -0.69 -3.47
C VAL A 83 9.71 -1.56 -2.27
N ALA A 84 10.09 -0.94 -1.16
CA ALA A 84 10.19 -1.63 0.11
C ALA A 84 8.87 -1.49 0.86
N MET A 85 8.27 -2.63 1.18
CA MET A 85 7.06 -2.72 1.97
C MET A 85 7.43 -3.19 3.38
N ARG A 86 6.83 -2.59 4.39
CA ARG A 86 6.84 -3.07 5.77
C ARG A 86 5.49 -3.72 6.04
N THR A 87 5.49 -5.00 6.37
CA THR A 87 4.32 -5.63 6.96
C THR A 87 4.02 -4.94 8.28
N ARG A 88 2.74 -4.62 8.52
CA ARG A 88 2.28 -4.20 9.84
C ARG A 88 2.48 -5.40 10.74
N SER A 89 3.60 -5.44 11.46
CA SER A 89 3.95 -6.59 12.29
C SER A 89 2.73 -7.00 13.11
N GLU A 90 2.44 -8.29 13.16
CA GLU A 90 1.47 -8.94 14.06
C GLU A 90 1.82 -8.73 15.56
N ALA A 91 2.72 -7.79 15.88
CA ALA A 91 3.28 -7.52 17.18
C ALA A 91 2.49 -6.48 18.00
N GLY A 92 1.42 -5.89 17.44
CA GLY A 92 0.58 -4.92 18.13
C GLY A 92 -0.79 -5.45 18.58
N GLN A 93 -1.25 -6.57 18.03
CA GLN A 93 -2.47 -7.22 18.49
C GLN A 93 -2.02 -8.46 19.26
N PRO A 94 -2.23 -8.57 20.58
CA PRO A 94 -2.10 -9.86 21.22
C PRO A 94 -2.99 -10.80 20.43
N LEU A 95 -2.40 -11.83 19.82
CA LEU A 95 -3.13 -13.00 19.38
C LEU A 95 -4.01 -13.37 20.56
N ARG A 96 -5.32 -13.08 20.51
CA ARG A 96 -6.26 -13.63 21.48
C ARG A 96 -6.02 -15.12 21.37
N ALA A 97 -5.37 -15.70 22.38
CA ALA A 97 -5.13 -17.12 22.44
C ALA A 97 -6.50 -17.76 22.32
N PHE A 98 -6.76 -18.37 21.17
CA PHE A 98 -7.90 -19.23 21.00
C PHE A 98 -7.74 -20.38 22.00
N GLY A 99 -8.57 -20.37 23.05
CA GLY A 99 -9.01 -21.54 23.80
C GLY A 99 -7.95 -22.29 24.61
N GLY A 100 -8.12 -22.27 25.93
CA GLY A 100 -7.35 -23.11 26.85
C GLY A 100 -7.99 -23.30 28.22
N GLN A 101 -9.29 -23.64 28.22
CA GLN A 101 -10.05 -24.39 29.24
C GLN A 101 -10.25 -23.76 30.64
#